data_AF-A0A850TFD8-F1
#
_entry.id   AF-A0A850TFD8-F1
#
_cell.length_a   1.000
_cell.length_b   1.000
_cell.length_c   1.000
_cell.angle_alpha   90.00
_cell.angle_beta   90.00
_cell.angle_gamma   90.00
#
_symmetry.space_group_name_H-M   'P 1'
#
loop_
_entity.id
_entity.type
_entity.pdbx_description
1 polymer ?
#
loop_
_entity_poly.entity_id
_entity_poly.type
_entity_poly.pdbx_seq_one_letter_code
_entity_poly.pdbx_strand_id
1 'polypeptide(L)'
;IGFYGILHTWGGNLWLHPHIHFIVTAGGINTRGEWVEPRYSSTFLFPVKALSNVFRAKFLSGLIAAHSRGDLKLPDELTQFSDLCAFR
;
A
#
# COMPACT_ATOMS: atom_id res chain seq x y z
N ILE A 1 -10.39 2.10 -13.15
CA ILE A 1 -10.45 2.53 -11.72
C ILE A 1 -9.48 3.68 -11.56
N GLY A 2 -9.97 4.83 -11.06
CA GLY A 2 -9.11 5.95 -10.72
C GLY A 2 -8.73 5.89 -9.25
N PHE A 3 -7.48 6.23 -8.94
CA PHE A 3 -7.05 6.44 -7.57
C PHE A 3 -5.94 7.50 -7.50
N TYR A 4 -5.81 8.14 -6.35
CA TYR A 4 -4.61 8.90 -6.01
C TYR A 4 -4.11 8.49 -4.63
N GLY A 5 -2.79 8.49 -4.48
CA GLY A 5 -2.11 8.09 -3.25
C GLY A 5 -1.49 9.30 -2.56
N ILE A 6 -1.65 9.38 -1.24
CA ILE A 6 -1.03 10.40 -0.40
C ILE A 6 -0.19 9.68 0.65
N LEU A 7 1.11 9.94 0.67
CA LEU A 7 2.00 9.50 1.74
C LEU A 7 1.94 10.49 2.90
N HIS A 8 1.59 10.00 4.08
CA HIS A 8 1.75 10.71 5.34
C HIS A 8 2.87 10.05 6.13
N THR A 9 3.80 10.84 6.65
CA THR A 9 4.93 10.34 7.45
C THR A 9 4.76 10.57 8.94
N TRP A 10 3.80 11.40 9.35
CA TRP A 10 3.61 11.84 10.73
C TRP A 10 2.18 11.56 11.21
N GLY A 11 2.06 11.09 12.46
CA GLY A 11 0.79 11.01 13.17
C GLY A 11 0.36 12.35 13.77
N GLY A 12 -0.86 12.42 14.32
CA GLY A 12 -1.38 13.66 14.93
C GLY A 12 -0.54 14.21 16.09
N ASN A 13 0.19 13.34 16.79
CA ASN A 13 1.12 13.72 17.86
C ASN A 13 2.57 13.93 17.37
N LEU A 14 2.77 14.13 16.06
CA LEU A 14 4.09 14.33 15.42
C LEU A 14 5.11 13.21 15.71
N TRP A 15 4.64 11.98 15.85
CA TRP A 15 5.50 10.80 15.87
C TRP A 15 5.58 10.18 14.47
N LEU A 16 6.68 9.48 14.20
CA LEU A 16 6.91 8.81 12.91
C LEU A 16 5.86 7.72 12.68
N HIS A 17 4.91 7.99 11.79
CA HIS A 17 3.79 7.09 11.47
C HIS A 17 3.57 7.05 9.95
N PRO A 18 4.49 6.42 9.19
CA PRO A 18 4.37 6.33 7.75
C PRO A 18 3.17 5.47 7.35
N HIS A 19 2.24 6.07 6.60
CA HIS A 19 1.08 5.40 6.04
C HIS A 19 0.66 6.08 4.74
N ILE A 20 0.04 5.31 3.84
CA ILE A 20 -0.46 5.81 2.56
C ILE A 20 -1.97 5.78 2.57
N HIS A 21 -2.61 6.91 2.24
CA HIS A 21 -4.03 6.97 1.95
C HIS A 21 -4.22 6.84 0.44
N PHE A 22 -4.99 5.83 0.03
CA PHE A 22 -5.48 5.75 -1.33
C PHE A 22 -6.93 6.18 -1.36
N ILE A 23 -7.20 7.22 -2.12
CA ILE A 23 -8.57 7.65 -2.39
C ILE A 23 -8.92 7.11 -3.76
N VAL A 24 -9.96 6.27 -3.77
CA VAL A 24 -10.42 5.54 -4.95
C VAL A 24 -11.76 6.09 -5.40
N THR A 25 -11.99 6.06 -6.71
CA THR A 25 -13.33 6.33 -7.24
C THR A 25 -14.29 5.27 -6.74
N ALA A 26 -15.45 5.68 -6.23
CA ALA A 26 -16.53 4.78 -5.80
C ALA A 26 -17.26 4.21 -7.03
N GLY A 27 -16.54 3.48 -7.89
CA GLY A 27 -17.01 3.01 -9.18
C GLY A 27 -15.91 3.06 -10.25
N GLY A 28 -16.28 2.72 -11.48
CA GLY A 28 -15.37 2.76 -12.60
C GLY A 28 -16.07 2.69 -13.95
N ILE A 29 -15.33 2.92 -15.02
CA ILE A 29 -15.86 2.89 -16.39
C ILE A 29 -15.74 1.47 -16.95
N ASN A 30 -16.80 0.94 -17.55
CA ASN A 30 -16.80 -0.35 -18.24
C ASN A 30 -16.18 -0.23 -19.65
N THR A 31 -16.13 -1.35 -20.38
CA THR A 31 -15.57 -1.39 -21.74
C THR A 31 -16.36 -0.57 -22.78
N ARG A 32 -17.58 -0.14 -22.45
CA ARG A 32 -18.44 0.70 -23.30
C ARG A 32 -18.37 2.19 -22.95
N GLY A 33 -17.57 2.58 -21.95
CA GLY A 33 -17.48 3.97 -21.51
C GLY A 33 -18.53 4.36 -20.46
N GLU A 34 -19.32 3.41 -19.95
CA GLU A 34 -20.39 3.68 -19.00
C GLU A 34 -19.90 3.54 -17.55
N TRP A 35 -20.44 4.36 -16.65
CA TRP A 35 -20.13 4.27 -15.23
C TRP A 35 -20.77 3.03 -14.60
N VAL A 36 -19.99 2.33 -13.79
CA VAL A 36 -20.40 1.17 -13.01
C VAL A 36 -20.22 1.47 -11.54
N GLU A 37 -21.34 1.49 -10.83
CA GLU A 37 -21.39 1.61 -9.38
C GLU A 37 -20.82 0.36 -8.69
N PRO A 38 -20.22 0.51 -7.50
CA PRO A 38 -19.72 -0.62 -6.73
C PRO A 38 -20.88 -1.50 -6.27
N ARG A 39 -20.68 -2.82 -6.36
CA ARG A 39 -21.67 -3.82 -5.94
C ARG A 39 -22.07 -3.70 -4.46
N TYR A 40 -21.15 -3.21 -3.63
CA TYR A 40 -21.35 -3.03 -2.19
C TYR A 40 -21.27 -1.54 -1.86
N SER A 41 -22.40 -0.83 -1.99
CA SER A 41 -22.46 0.62 -1.78
C SER A 41 -22.59 1.04 -0.31
N SER A 42 -22.96 0.12 0.58
CA SER A 42 -23.13 0.37 2.03
C SER A 42 -22.03 -0.24 2.90
N THR A 43 -21.02 -0.89 2.30
CA THR A 43 -19.90 -1.50 3.01
C THR A 43 -18.58 -1.19 2.30
N PHE A 44 -17.48 -1.81 2.73
CA PHE A 44 -16.18 -1.62 2.09
C PHE A 44 -16.19 -2.13 0.63
N LEU A 45 -15.53 -1.37 -0.25
CA LEU A 45 -15.35 -1.73 -1.67
C LEU A 45 -14.69 -3.12 -1.85
N PHE A 46 -13.81 -3.49 -0.92
CA PHE A 46 -13.12 -4.78 -0.92
C PHE A 46 -13.13 -5.40 0.48
N PRO A 47 -13.01 -6.73 0.61
CA PRO A 47 -12.78 -7.39 1.89
C PRO A 47 -11.43 -6.94 2.49
N VAL A 48 -11.48 -6.08 3.51
CA VAL A 48 -10.29 -5.40 4.07
C VAL A 48 -9.20 -6.38 4.48
N LYS A 49 -9.54 -7.46 5.20
CA LYS A 49 -8.56 -8.46 5.67
C LYS A 49 -7.84 -9.17 4.53
N ALA A 50 -8.56 -9.53 3.46
CA ALA A 50 -7.96 -10.17 2.30
C ALA A 50 -7.03 -9.20 1.55
N LEU A 51 -7.48 -7.96 1.37
CA LEU A 51 -6.67 -6.91 0.75
C LEU A 51 -5.39 -6.62 1.54
N SER A 52 -5.47 -6.52 2.88
CA SER A 52 -4.31 -6.30 3.74
C SER A 52 -3.25 -7.41 3.59
N ASN A 53 -3.67 -8.68 3.53
CA ASN A 53 -2.74 -9.80 3.35
C ASN A 53 -2.05 -9.75 1.99
N VAL A 54 -2.81 -9.49 0.91
CA VAL A 54 -2.25 -9.39 -0.45
C VAL A 54 -1.31 -8.20 -0.56
N PHE A 55 -1.68 -7.04 0.00
CA PHE A 55 -0.84 -5.85 0.00
C PHE A 55 0.47 -6.11 0.74
N ARG A 56 0.42 -6.67 1.96
CA ARG A 56 1.61 -7.02 2.74
C ARG A 56 2.54 -7.93 1.95
N ALA A 57 2.01 -9.00 1.35
CA ALA A 57 2.82 -9.95 0.58
C ALA A 57 3.50 -9.29 -0.63
N LYS A 58 2.76 -8.47 -1.38
CA LYS A 58 3.31 -7.73 -2.53
C LYS A 58 4.37 -6.70 -2.11
N PHE A 59 4.11 -5.98 -1.02
CA PHE A 59 5.03 -4.98 -0.49
C PHE A 59 6.35 -5.62 -0.02
N LEU A 60 6.27 -6.68 0.78
CA LEU A 60 7.45 -7.42 1.24
C LEU A 60 8.24 -8.03 0.07
N SER A 61 7.55 -8.62 -0.91
CA SER A 61 8.20 -9.14 -2.13
C SER A 61 8.96 -8.04 -2.88
N GLY A 62 8.39 -6.84 -2.99
CA GLY A 62 9.06 -5.69 -3.59
C GLY A 62 10.29 -5.24 -2.79
N LEU A 63 10.20 -5.18 -1.45
CA LEU A 63 11.32 -4.85 -0.59
C LEU A 63 12.46 -5.86 -0.70
N ILE A 64 12.17 -7.16 -0.65
CA ILE A 64 13.15 -8.24 -0.80
C ILE A 64 13.86 -8.14 -2.15
N ALA A 65 13.10 -7.88 -3.22
CA ALA A 65 13.67 -7.74 -4.56
C ALA A 65 14.56 -6.48 -4.67
N ALA A 66 14.12 -5.35 -4.11
CA ALA A 66 14.93 -4.12 -4.07
C ALA A 66 16.21 -4.29 -3.24
N HIS A 67 16.10 -4.98 -2.10
CA HIS A 67 17.24 -5.32 -1.26
C HIS A 67 18.25 -6.21 -2.00
N SER A 68 17.77 -7.28 -2.63
CA SER A 68 18.63 -8.23 -3.37
C SER A 68 19.37 -7.60 -4.56
N ARG A 69 18.83 -6.51 -5.12
CA ARG A 69 19.49 -5.72 -6.18
C ARG A 69 20.41 -4.62 -5.66
N GLY A 70 20.44 -4.37 -4.35
CA GLY A 70 21.17 -3.25 -3.76
C GLY A 70 20.50 -1.87 -3.97
N ASP A 71 19.24 -1.84 -4.41
CA ASP A 71 18.48 -0.60 -4.63
C ASP A 71 17.95 0.01 -3.31
N LEU A 72 17.84 -0.82 -2.28
CA LEU A 72 17.28 -0.42 -0.99
C LEU A 72 18.34 0.30 -0.14
N LYS A 73 18.22 1.62 -0.04
CA LYS A 73 19.02 2.44 0.88
C LYS A 73 18.29 2.60 2.20
N LEU A 74 18.83 2.00 3.25
CA LEU A 74 18.34 2.19 4.61
C LEU A 74 19.10 3.36 5.26
N PRO A 75 18.41 4.22 6.03
CA PRO A 75 19.07 5.14 6.96
C PRO A 75 20.00 4.38 7.92
N ASP A 76 21.04 5.05 8.42
CA ASP A 76 22.06 4.43 9.27
C ASP A 76 21.45 3.77 10.52
N GLU A 77 20.40 4.38 11.08
CA GLU A 77 19.65 3.89 12.25
C GLU A 77 18.90 2.57 11.99
N LEU A 78 18.69 2.23 10.71
CA LEU A 78 17.94 1.06 10.26
C LEU A 78 18.83 -0.02 9.64
N THR A 79 20.16 0.13 9.69
CA THR A 79 21.11 -0.89 9.18
C THR A 79 20.95 -2.27 9.82
N GLN A 80 20.41 -2.35 11.04
CA GLN A 80 20.03 -3.61 11.70
C GLN A 80 18.99 -4.44 10.92
N PHE A 81 18.25 -3.81 10.00
CA PHE A 81 17.25 -4.45 9.13
C PHE A 81 17.78 -4.73 7.71
N SER A 82 19.10 -4.71 7.53
CA SER A 82 19.75 -5.06 6.25
C SER A 82 19.77 -6.57 5.97
N ASP A 83 19.49 -7.43 6.95
CA ASP A 83 19.32 -8.85 6.67
C ASP A 83 17.96 -9.09 5.99
N LEU A 84 17.94 -9.90 4.94
CA LEU A 84 16.70 -10.38 4.31
C LEU A 84 15.73 -11.02 5.33
N CYS A 85 16.25 -11.62 6.39
CA CYS A 85 15.46 -12.18 7.49
C CYS A 85 14.60 -11.14 8.23
N ALA A 86 14.91 -9.84 8.09
CA ALA A 86 14.13 -8.74 8.67
C ALA A 86 12.79 -8.50 7.96
N PHE A 87 12.64 -8.95 6.70
CA PHE A 87 11.42 -8.76 5.91
C PHE A 87 10.48 -9.98 6.06
N ARG A 88 9.63 -9.98 7.09
CA ARG A 88 8.64 -11.04 7.38
C ARG A 88 7.20 -10.52 7.47
#